data_AF-A0A2H0I3C4-F1
#
_entry.id   AF-A0A2H0I3C4-F1
#
_cell.length_a   1.000
_cell.length_b   1.000
_cell.length_c   1.000
_cell.angle_alpha   90.00
_cell.angle_beta   90.00
_cell.angle_gamma   90.00
#
_symmetry.space_group_name_H-M   'P 1'
#
loop_
_entity.id
_entity.type
_entity.pdbx_description
1 polymer ?
#
loop_
_entity_poly.entity_id
_entity_poly.type
_entity_poly.pdbx_seq_one_letter_code
_entity_poly.pdbx_strand_id
1 'polypeptide(L)'
;MIPSYQEEIRIHKNKDRIFWGIVAIMTVFLYFFFQGYYPNYEGFLNRTEDISKQTFLKPFGIIDIHVFPSPDSININNDTYNNNSKTIFDIGEYTVSIKKKGYISLTFLIDITKKNPFYINVVNLFALPESVILPITFSELFPYNNHYLLRTTGTGSFLLVDTDFQVLHRIETNYRYIGGLYFTDGNNILSYSLDTEKFSNIFDSETGLALQCTDIAYYGEKLFCRDTMQFVGPKTSDIREKILAINDRIILTPKYIYNGDNSNTSWKYFEYGTGTLESPKAVVHINKIPYIFEKGILTPVDKTDITTISPQSDWGMESLSQVKEIDGETIFLGEKQGQGKFRILDAEKQYSGIFDFKDTTNVMVRKLNGAYIFTTPEAAYIYYKGAKDIVKILDNVKIVRMVNSTILFNKEGKSYKVDLLRRALP
;
A
#
# COMPACT_ATOMS: atom_id res chain seq x y z
N MET A 1 14.31 71.11 -42.30
CA MET A 1 15.15 70.32 -41.38
C MET A 1 14.53 70.19 -39.98
N ILE A 2 14.20 71.27 -39.28
CA ILE A 2 13.63 71.19 -37.91
C ILE A 2 12.25 70.47 -37.84
N PRO A 3 11.31 70.64 -38.78
CA PRO A 3 10.00 69.96 -38.72
C PRO A 3 10.08 68.44 -38.94
N SER A 4 10.92 67.96 -39.86
CA SER A 4 11.06 66.52 -40.09
C SER A 4 11.73 65.81 -38.92
N TYR A 5 12.63 66.48 -38.21
CA TYR A 5 13.26 65.97 -37.00
C TYR A 5 12.25 65.86 -35.83
N GLN A 6 11.32 66.81 -35.71
CA GLN A 6 10.23 66.73 -34.73
C GLN A 6 9.23 65.62 -35.04
N GLU A 7 8.97 65.35 -36.32
CA GLU A 7 8.09 64.28 -36.79
C GLU A 7 8.71 62.90 -36.53
N GLU A 8 10.01 62.75 -36.79
CA GLU A 8 10.78 61.53 -36.50
C GLU A 8 10.83 61.24 -34.99
N ILE A 9 11.07 62.26 -34.15
CA ILE A 9 11.00 62.13 -32.68
C ILE A 9 9.59 61.72 -32.23
N ARG A 10 8.53 62.25 -32.87
CA ARG A 10 7.13 61.91 -32.53
C ARG A 10 6.80 60.47 -32.91
N ILE A 11 7.28 60.00 -34.06
CA ILE A 11 7.12 58.61 -34.51
C ILE A 11 7.85 57.65 -33.58
N HIS A 12 9.09 57.96 -33.19
CA HIS A 12 9.85 57.16 -32.22
C HIS A 12 9.16 57.10 -30.86
N LYS A 13 8.71 58.25 -30.32
CA LYS A 13 7.95 58.29 -29.05
C LYS A 13 6.66 57.48 -29.10
N ASN A 14 5.94 57.49 -30.23
CA ASN A 14 4.74 56.67 -30.39
C ASN A 14 5.07 55.17 -30.46
N LYS A 15 6.12 54.78 -31.17
CA LYS A 15 6.59 53.38 -31.21
C LYS A 15 7.02 52.90 -29.83
N ASP A 16 7.77 53.71 -29.09
CA ASP A 16 8.20 53.38 -27.72
C ASP A 16 6.99 53.23 -26.78
N ARG A 17 5.99 54.12 -26.89
CA ARG A 17 4.75 54.01 -26.11
C ARG A 17 3.98 52.73 -26.43
N ILE A 18 3.88 52.34 -27.70
CA ILE A 18 3.23 51.09 -28.11
C ILE A 18 4.01 49.89 -27.59
N PHE A 19 5.34 49.89 -27.74
CA PHE A 19 6.20 48.83 -27.24
C PHE A 19 6.05 48.64 -25.72
N TRP A 20 6.19 49.72 -24.94
CA TRP A 20 6.02 49.66 -23.49
C TRP A 20 4.59 49.31 -23.07
N GLY A 21 3.59 49.72 -23.84
CA GLY A 21 2.20 49.28 -23.67
C GLY A 21 2.05 47.76 -23.82
N ILE A 22 2.64 47.17 -24.86
CA ILE A 22 2.63 45.71 -25.07
C ILE A 22 3.38 44.99 -23.95
N VAL A 23 4.56 45.48 -23.55
CA VAL A 23 5.33 44.91 -22.44
C VAL A 23 4.54 44.95 -21.13
N ALA A 24 3.87 46.06 -20.83
CA ALA A 24 3.03 46.18 -19.65
C ALA A 24 1.86 45.17 -19.67
N ILE A 25 1.17 45.02 -20.81
CA ILE A 25 0.08 44.05 -20.98
C ILE A 25 0.58 42.61 -20.78
N MET A 26 1.69 42.24 -21.41
CA MET A 26 2.31 40.92 -21.25
C MET A 26 2.76 40.67 -19.80
N THR A 27 3.31 41.68 -19.13
CA THR A 27 3.75 41.58 -17.73
C THR A 27 2.55 41.36 -16.80
N VAL A 28 1.46 42.11 -17.00
CA VAL A 28 0.21 41.94 -16.23
C VAL A 28 -0.39 40.56 -16.49
N PHE A 29 -0.40 40.10 -17.75
CA PHE A 29 -0.85 38.76 -18.11
C PHE A 29 -0.01 37.68 -17.41
N LEU A 30 1.33 37.75 -17.49
CA LEU A 30 2.22 36.80 -16.83
C LEU A 30 2.04 36.80 -15.31
N TYR A 31 1.86 37.98 -14.70
CA TYR A 31 1.56 38.09 -13.29
C TYR A 31 0.30 37.29 -12.92
N PHE A 32 -0.80 37.46 -13.65
CA PHE A 32 -2.03 36.69 -13.40
C PHE A 32 -1.88 35.20 -13.73
N PHE A 33 -1.13 34.86 -14.78
CA PHE A 33 -0.84 33.48 -15.16
C PHE A 33 -0.09 32.73 -14.04
N PHE A 34 0.96 33.34 -13.47
CA PHE A 34 1.67 32.76 -12.33
C PHE A 34 0.85 32.74 -11.03
N GLN A 35 -0.20 33.55 -10.94
CA GLN A 35 -1.20 33.48 -9.86
C GLN A 35 -2.29 32.42 -10.13
N GLY A 36 -2.19 31.66 -11.23
CA GLY A 36 -3.14 30.59 -11.59
C GLY A 36 -4.40 31.08 -12.29
N TYR A 37 -4.34 32.21 -13.01
CA TYR A 37 -5.48 32.73 -13.79
C TYR A 37 -5.15 32.84 -15.28
N TYR A 38 -6.14 32.59 -16.13
CA TYR A 38 -6.06 32.81 -17.56
C TYR A 38 -7.29 33.60 -18.07
N PRO A 39 -7.20 34.27 -19.22
CA PRO A 39 -8.32 35.05 -19.74
C PRO A 39 -9.51 34.15 -20.08
N ASN A 40 -10.69 34.55 -19.63
CA ASN A 40 -11.93 33.84 -19.91
C ASN A 40 -12.48 34.23 -21.29
N TYR A 41 -12.13 33.47 -22.33
CA TYR A 41 -12.55 33.75 -23.71
C TYR A 41 -13.99 33.31 -24.05
N GLU A 42 -14.60 32.43 -23.23
CA GLU A 42 -15.96 31.92 -23.46
C GLU A 42 -17.00 33.04 -23.43
N GLY A 43 -16.79 34.04 -22.55
CA GLY A 43 -17.63 35.24 -22.48
C GLY A 43 -17.45 36.24 -23.63
N PHE A 44 -16.39 36.12 -24.42
CA PHE A 44 -16.14 37.02 -25.55
C PHE A 44 -16.86 36.59 -26.84
N LEU A 45 -17.16 35.29 -26.97
CA LEU A 45 -17.76 34.70 -28.17
C LEU A 45 -19.27 34.42 -28.01
N ASN A 46 -19.75 34.06 -26.82
CA ASN A 46 -21.16 33.80 -26.56
C ASN A 46 -21.85 35.01 -25.91
N ARG A 47 -22.38 35.93 -26.72
CA ARG A 47 -23.12 37.13 -26.29
C ARG A 47 -24.54 36.86 -25.74
N THR A 48 -24.94 35.62 -25.58
CA THR A 48 -26.32 35.24 -25.22
C THR A 48 -26.56 34.99 -23.74
N GLU A 49 -25.52 34.94 -22.91
CA GLU A 49 -25.66 34.81 -21.46
C GLU A 49 -25.37 36.13 -20.73
N ASP A 50 -26.05 36.29 -19.59
CA ASP A 50 -26.06 37.47 -18.73
C ASP A 50 -24.63 37.90 -18.34
N ILE A 51 -24.10 38.89 -19.07
CA ILE A 51 -22.72 39.40 -19.03
C ILE A 51 -22.35 39.95 -17.64
N SER A 52 -23.36 40.16 -16.77
CA SER A 52 -23.22 40.77 -15.44
C SER A 52 -22.49 39.90 -14.40
N LYS A 53 -22.22 38.62 -14.67
CA LYS A 53 -21.58 37.68 -13.71
C LYS A 53 -20.28 37.03 -14.20
N GLN A 54 -19.83 37.29 -15.42
CA GLN A 54 -18.66 36.62 -15.97
C GLN A 54 -17.37 37.38 -15.64
N THR A 55 -16.45 36.71 -14.93
CA THR A 55 -15.14 37.27 -14.54
C THR A 55 -14.19 37.24 -15.74
N PHE A 56 -13.45 38.34 -15.97
CA PHE A 56 -12.49 38.47 -17.08
C PHE A 56 -11.34 37.44 -17.01
N LEU A 57 -11.00 37.02 -15.80
CA LEU A 57 -9.99 36.01 -15.52
C LEU A 57 -10.66 34.79 -14.89
N LYS A 58 -10.35 33.59 -15.42
CA LYS A 58 -10.79 32.31 -14.87
C LYS A 58 -9.59 31.63 -14.21
N PRO A 59 -9.75 31.07 -13.00
CA PRO A 59 -8.68 30.29 -12.39
C PRO A 59 -8.47 28.98 -13.15
N PHE A 60 -7.24 28.49 -13.20
CA PHE A 60 -6.91 27.19 -13.79
C PHE A 60 -6.03 26.35 -12.87
N GLY A 61 -5.98 25.06 -13.18
CA GLY A 61 -4.96 24.16 -12.68
C GLY A 61 -4.26 23.40 -13.79
N ILE A 62 -3.31 22.56 -13.37
CA ILE A 62 -2.50 21.73 -14.25
C ILE A 62 -2.64 20.29 -13.77
N ILE A 63 -2.98 19.42 -14.72
CA ILE A 63 -2.87 17.97 -14.54
C ILE A 63 -1.63 17.55 -15.33
N ASP A 64 -0.73 16.82 -14.69
CA ASP A 64 0.47 16.21 -15.29
C ASP A 64 0.59 14.77 -14.82
N ILE A 65 0.47 13.83 -15.75
CA ILE A 65 0.44 12.39 -15.44
C ILE A 65 1.47 11.68 -16.29
N HIS A 66 2.51 11.18 -15.63
CA HIS A 66 3.54 10.36 -16.24
C HIS A 66 3.16 8.88 -16.11
N VAL A 67 3.12 8.16 -17.23
CA VAL A 67 2.65 6.77 -17.25
C VAL A 67 3.72 5.85 -17.81
N PHE A 68 4.01 4.76 -17.10
CA PHE A 68 4.98 3.74 -17.48
C PHE A 68 4.35 2.34 -17.53
N PRO A 69 4.54 1.58 -18.63
CA PRO A 69 5.05 2.04 -19.93
C PRO A 69 4.11 3.06 -20.61
N SER A 70 4.60 3.73 -21.66
CA SER A 70 3.83 4.73 -22.42
C SER A 70 2.45 4.17 -22.80
N PRO A 71 1.36 4.88 -22.48
CA PRO A 71 0.00 4.41 -22.68
C PRO A 71 -0.40 4.53 -24.14
N ASP A 72 -1.44 3.78 -24.53
CA ASP A 72 -2.00 3.91 -25.88
C ASP A 72 -2.96 5.11 -25.93
N SER A 73 -3.62 5.43 -24.82
CA SER A 73 -4.47 6.63 -24.68
C SER A 73 -4.60 7.06 -23.21
N ILE A 74 -4.62 8.38 -22.96
CA ILE A 74 -5.05 8.99 -21.69
C ILE A 74 -6.30 9.82 -22.00
N ASN A 75 -7.42 9.50 -21.38
CA ASN A 75 -8.65 10.27 -21.52
C ASN A 75 -8.88 11.06 -20.25
N ILE A 76 -9.10 12.37 -20.37
CA ILE A 76 -9.51 13.23 -19.26
C ILE A 76 -10.92 13.71 -19.58
N ASN A 77 -11.88 13.27 -18.77
CA ASN A 77 -13.30 13.28 -19.08
C ASN A 77 -13.57 12.56 -20.42
N ASN A 78 -13.97 13.31 -21.44
CA ASN A 78 -14.29 12.78 -22.77
C ASN A 78 -13.18 13.04 -23.80
N ASP A 79 -12.16 13.82 -23.45
CA ASP A 79 -11.11 14.24 -24.37
C ASP A 79 -9.91 13.30 -24.30
N THR A 80 -9.40 12.92 -25.47
CA THR A 80 -8.24 12.02 -25.60
C THR A 80 -6.97 12.83 -25.76
N TYR A 81 -5.96 12.53 -24.94
CA TYR A 81 -4.66 13.18 -24.94
C TYR A 81 -3.55 12.18 -25.28
N ASN A 82 -2.61 12.62 -26.12
CA ASN A 82 -1.45 11.82 -26.52
C ASN A 82 -0.25 12.15 -25.62
N ASN A 83 0.06 11.25 -24.68
CA ASN A 83 1.21 11.24 -23.75
C ASN A 83 1.37 12.45 -22.81
N ASN A 84 1.92 12.18 -21.60
CA ASN A 84 2.32 13.13 -20.55
C ASN A 84 1.57 14.47 -20.62
N SER A 85 0.24 14.43 -20.48
CA SER A 85 -0.59 15.61 -20.73
C SER A 85 -0.27 16.65 -19.68
N LYS A 86 0.39 17.73 -20.06
CA LYS A 86 0.46 19.00 -19.32
C LYS A 86 -0.53 19.94 -19.96
N THR A 87 -1.77 19.92 -19.48
CA THR A 87 -2.83 20.77 -20.03
C THR A 87 -3.38 21.67 -18.94
N ILE A 88 -3.76 22.89 -19.33
CA ILE A 88 -4.46 23.85 -18.49
C ILE A 88 -5.91 23.38 -18.39
N PHE A 89 -6.37 23.11 -17.17
CA PHE A 89 -7.74 22.71 -16.87
C PHE A 89 -8.41 23.77 -16.03
N ASP A 90 -9.72 23.90 -16.19
CA ASP A 90 -10.53 24.65 -15.24
C ASP A 90 -10.45 24.05 -13.84
N ILE A 91 -10.88 24.84 -12.85
CA ILE A 91 -11.17 24.29 -11.52
C ILE A 91 -12.38 23.36 -11.63
N GLY A 92 -12.25 22.14 -11.09
CA GLY A 92 -13.32 21.16 -11.10
C GLY A 92 -12.84 19.73 -10.91
N GLU A 93 -13.81 18.82 -10.98
CA GLU A 93 -13.61 17.38 -10.91
C GLU A 93 -13.38 16.80 -12.31
N TYR A 94 -12.38 15.93 -12.43
CA TYR A 94 -11.95 15.30 -13.66
C TYR A 94 -11.87 13.79 -13.46
N THR A 95 -12.41 13.04 -14.42
CA THR A 95 -12.21 11.58 -14.51
C THR A 95 -11.08 11.30 -15.47
N VAL A 96 -10.01 10.66 -14.99
CA VAL A 96 -8.89 10.26 -15.86
C VAL A 96 -8.94 8.75 -16.08
N SER A 97 -8.89 8.33 -17.34
CA SER A 97 -8.82 6.93 -17.74
C SER A 97 -7.57 6.67 -18.59
N ILE A 98 -6.74 5.73 -18.17
CA ILE A 98 -5.49 5.35 -18.83
C ILE A 98 -5.65 3.93 -19.36
N LYS A 99 -5.36 3.76 -20.65
CA LYS A 99 -5.47 2.46 -21.33
C LYS A 99 -4.19 2.11 -22.05
N LYS A 100 -3.85 0.83 -21.99
CA LYS A 100 -2.77 0.22 -22.78
C LYS A 100 -3.07 -1.25 -23.04
N LYS A 101 -2.93 -1.70 -24.28
CA LYS A 101 -3.15 -3.09 -24.67
C LYS A 101 -2.22 -4.03 -23.91
N GLY A 102 -2.79 -5.05 -23.26
CA GLY A 102 -2.05 -6.02 -22.45
C GLY A 102 -1.73 -5.55 -21.03
N TYR A 103 -2.27 -4.42 -20.59
CA TYR A 103 -2.09 -3.88 -19.24
C TYR A 103 -3.45 -3.64 -18.58
N ILE A 104 -3.46 -3.63 -17.25
CA ILE A 104 -4.64 -3.30 -16.44
C ILE A 104 -4.97 -1.83 -16.68
N SER A 105 -6.19 -1.57 -17.15
CA SER A 105 -6.69 -0.20 -17.33
C SER A 105 -6.93 0.45 -15.98
N LEU A 106 -6.68 1.76 -15.90
CA LEU A 106 -6.79 2.52 -14.66
C LEU A 106 -7.73 3.71 -14.86
N THR A 107 -8.65 3.90 -13.92
CA THR A 107 -9.51 5.08 -13.85
C THR A 107 -9.48 5.68 -12.46
N PHE A 108 -9.25 6.99 -12.35
CA PHE A 108 -9.25 7.73 -11.09
C PHE A 108 -9.90 9.10 -11.23
N LEU A 109 -10.31 9.65 -10.09
CA LEU A 109 -10.89 10.99 -9.99
C LEU A 109 -9.83 11.96 -9.48
N ILE A 110 -9.79 13.14 -10.09
CA ILE A 110 -8.94 14.27 -9.70
C ILE A 110 -9.87 15.44 -9.40
N ASP A 111 -9.62 16.13 -8.31
CA ASP A 111 -10.25 17.41 -8.01
C ASP A 111 -9.17 18.51 -8.04
N ILE A 112 -9.33 19.46 -8.95
CA ILE A 112 -8.47 20.63 -9.10
C ILE A 112 -9.18 21.80 -8.45
N THR A 113 -8.59 22.34 -7.39
CA THR A 113 -9.14 23.47 -6.64
C THR A 113 -8.16 24.63 -6.61
N LYS A 114 -8.63 25.84 -6.27
CA LYS A 114 -7.73 26.99 -6.10
C LYS A 114 -6.64 26.75 -5.04
N LYS A 115 -6.93 25.94 -4.01
CA LYS A 115 -5.97 25.58 -2.98
C LYS A 115 -4.96 24.55 -3.49
N ASN A 116 -5.40 23.63 -4.33
CA ASN A 116 -4.60 22.56 -4.93
C ASN A 116 -4.69 22.63 -6.47
N PRO A 117 -4.06 23.64 -7.11
CA PRO A 117 -4.21 23.86 -8.54
C PRO A 117 -3.32 22.92 -9.37
N PHE A 118 -2.41 22.16 -8.76
CA PHE A 118 -1.51 21.25 -9.45
C PHE A 118 -1.79 19.81 -9.04
N TYR A 119 -2.02 18.93 -10.01
CA TYR A 119 -2.03 17.49 -9.83
C TYR A 119 -0.90 16.88 -10.65
N ILE A 120 0.09 16.33 -9.96
CA ILE A 120 1.24 15.67 -10.58
C ILE A 120 1.28 14.24 -10.05
N ASN A 121 1.29 13.25 -10.93
CA ASN A 121 1.35 11.85 -10.52
C ASN A 121 2.17 10.99 -11.49
N VAL A 122 2.76 9.92 -10.96
CA VAL A 122 3.46 8.88 -11.72
C VAL A 122 2.71 7.57 -11.57
N VAL A 123 2.30 6.98 -12.69
CA VAL A 123 1.50 5.76 -12.76
C VAL A 123 2.33 4.66 -13.42
N ASN A 124 2.53 3.54 -12.71
CA ASN A 124 3.17 2.35 -13.26
C ASN A 124 2.12 1.29 -13.58
N LEU A 125 1.73 1.15 -14.85
CA LEU A 125 0.75 0.16 -15.28
C LEU A 125 1.29 -1.26 -15.12
N PHE A 126 0.50 -2.10 -14.47
CA PHE A 126 0.73 -3.53 -14.35
C PHE A 126 0.23 -4.28 -15.59
N ALA A 127 1.00 -5.25 -16.05
CA ALA A 127 0.58 -6.11 -17.16
C ALA A 127 -0.65 -6.93 -16.76
N LEU A 128 -1.46 -7.35 -17.74
CA LEU A 128 -2.49 -8.35 -17.48
C LEU A 128 -1.81 -9.64 -16.99
N PRO A 129 -2.31 -10.26 -15.92
CA PRO A 129 -1.75 -11.49 -15.37
C PRO A 129 -1.67 -12.61 -16.40
N GLU A 130 -0.46 -13.07 -16.71
CA GLU A 130 -0.22 -14.26 -17.52
C GLU A 130 0.38 -15.36 -16.64
N SER A 131 -0.33 -16.49 -16.56
CA SER A 131 0.02 -17.58 -15.65
C SER A 131 0.94 -18.60 -16.32
N VAL A 132 2.06 -18.92 -15.67
CA VAL A 132 3.03 -19.91 -16.12
C VAL A 132 3.01 -21.11 -15.17
N ILE A 133 2.92 -22.32 -15.72
CA ILE A 133 2.96 -23.57 -14.93
C ILE A 133 4.38 -23.76 -14.36
N LEU A 134 4.47 -24.12 -13.09
CA LEU A 134 5.72 -24.49 -12.43
C LEU A 134 6.03 -25.98 -12.58
N PRO A 135 7.32 -26.37 -12.64
CA PRO A 135 7.72 -27.76 -12.78
C PRO A 135 7.42 -28.61 -11.53
N ILE A 136 7.17 -27.96 -10.38
CA ILE A 136 6.92 -28.61 -9.10
C ILE A 136 5.57 -28.16 -8.58
N THR A 137 4.78 -29.11 -8.07
CA THR A 137 3.50 -28.82 -7.41
C THR A 137 3.68 -28.81 -5.89
N PHE A 138 3.26 -27.72 -5.24
CA PHE A 138 3.43 -27.52 -3.79
C PHE A 138 2.20 -26.86 -3.17
N SER A 139 1.95 -27.13 -1.89
CA SER A 139 0.81 -26.58 -1.15
C SER A 139 1.15 -25.33 -0.35
N GLU A 140 2.41 -25.18 0.07
CA GLU A 140 2.89 -24.11 0.93
C GLU A 140 4.31 -23.68 0.49
N LEU A 141 4.64 -22.40 0.68
CA LEU A 141 5.97 -21.84 0.43
C LEU A 141 6.40 -20.95 1.58
N PHE A 142 7.60 -21.21 2.10
CA PHE A 142 8.19 -20.48 3.20
C PHE A 142 9.57 -19.91 2.82
N PRO A 143 9.90 -18.66 3.20
CA PRO A 143 11.26 -18.16 3.10
C PRO A 143 12.15 -18.94 4.06
N TYR A 144 13.33 -19.29 3.58
CA TYR A 144 14.33 -20.03 4.33
C TYR A 144 15.71 -19.48 3.95
N ASN A 145 16.20 -18.50 4.71
CA ASN A 145 17.40 -17.73 4.38
C ASN A 145 17.32 -17.15 2.95
N ASN A 146 18.28 -17.49 2.08
CA ASN A 146 18.32 -17.07 0.66
C ASN A 146 17.56 -18.02 -0.28
N HIS A 147 16.82 -18.98 0.26
CA HIS A 147 16.14 -20.06 -0.45
C HIS A 147 14.65 -20.08 -0.10
N TYR A 148 13.92 -21.01 -0.71
CA TYR A 148 12.55 -21.31 -0.33
C TYR A 148 12.41 -22.75 0.16
N LEU A 149 11.55 -22.94 1.15
CA LEU A 149 11.11 -24.25 1.59
C LEU A 149 9.69 -24.47 1.08
N LEU A 150 9.52 -25.44 0.19
CA LEU A 150 8.22 -25.83 -0.40
C LEU A 150 7.69 -27.06 0.31
N ARG A 151 6.39 -27.12 0.58
CA ARG A 151 5.71 -28.36 0.99
C ARG A 151 5.08 -29.02 -0.23
N THR A 152 5.51 -30.23 -0.59
CA THR A 152 5.00 -30.92 -1.78
C THR A 152 3.58 -31.42 -1.59
N THR A 153 2.77 -31.26 -2.63
CA THR A 153 1.43 -31.84 -2.67
C THR A 153 1.55 -33.35 -2.93
N GLY A 154 1.09 -34.19 -2.01
CA GLY A 154 1.05 -35.65 -2.16
C GLY A 154 1.98 -36.40 -1.21
N THR A 155 3.28 -36.08 -1.17
CA THR A 155 4.22 -36.76 -0.25
C THR A 155 4.29 -36.11 1.13
N GLY A 156 3.86 -34.85 1.26
CA GLY A 156 3.93 -34.07 2.50
C GLY A 156 5.34 -33.61 2.89
N SER A 157 6.37 -34.03 2.13
CA SER A 157 7.77 -33.68 2.33
C SER A 157 8.04 -32.19 2.06
N PHE A 158 9.18 -31.70 2.56
CA PHE A 158 9.66 -30.37 2.23
C PHE A 158 10.80 -30.43 1.22
N LEU A 159 10.81 -29.50 0.27
CA LEU A 159 11.90 -29.29 -0.68
C LEU A 159 12.52 -27.94 -0.41
N LEU A 160 13.83 -27.92 -0.14
CA LEU A 160 14.62 -26.70 -0.18
C LEU A 160 14.95 -26.42 -1.64
N VAL A 161 14.55 -25.25 -2.12
CA VAL A 161 14.76 -24.84 -3.51
C VAL A 161 15.41 -23.47 -3.59
N ASP A 162 16.09 -23.19 -4.69
CA ASP A 162 16.55 -21.84 -5.01
C ASP A 162 15.42 -20.92 -5.49
N THR A 163 15.78 -19.69 -5.87
CA THR A 163 14.83 -18.69 -6.36
C THR A 163 14.17 -19.05 -7.69
N ASP A 164 14.79 -19.96 -8.45
CA ASP A 164 14.28 -20.48 -9.73
C ASP A 164 13.54 -21.81 -9.56
N PHE A 165 13.27 -22.22 -8.32
CA PHE A 165 12.60 -23.47 -7.95
C PHE A 165 13.39 -24.73 -8.34
N GLN A 166 14.71 -24.65 -8.47
CA GLN A 166 15.56 -25.83 -8.58
C GLN A 166 15.72 -26.49 -7.20
N VAL A 167 15.57 -27.82 -7.15
CA VAL A 167 15.67 -28.57 -5.89
C VAL A 167 17.12 -28.68 -5.46
N LEU A 168 17.41 -28.15 -4.27
CA LEU A 168 18.71 -28.23 -3.63
C LEU A 168 18.77 -29.38 -2.63
N HIS A 169 17.72 -29.53 -1.83
CA HIS A 169 17.66 -30.56 -0.79
C HIS A 169 16.23 -31.04 -0.55
N ARG A 170 16.08 -32.28 -0.10
CA ARG A 170 14.79 -32.85 0.31
C ARG A 170 14.81 -33.15 1.80
N ILE A 171 13.80 -32.65 2.50
CA ILE A 171 13.59 -32.90 3.92
C ILE A 171 12.36 -33.79 4.06
N GLU A 172 12.60 -35.08 4.29
CA GLU A 172 11.53 -36.05 4.51
C GLU A 172 11.06 -35.98 5.96
N THR A 173 9.88 -35.40 6.16
CA THR A 173 9.28 -35.28 7.49
C THR A 173 7.77 -35.12 7.40
N ASN A 174 7.09 -35.50 8.47
CA ASN A 174 5.68 -35.21 8.69
C ASN A 174 5.48 -34.00 9.64
N TYR A 175 6.57 -33.39 10.11
CA TYR A 175 6.50 -32.23 10.99
C TYR A 175 6.00 -30.99 10.25
N ARG A 176 5.27 -30.14 10.97
CA ARG A 176 4.80 -28.85 10.46
C ARG A 176 5.93 -27.83 10.57
N TYR A 177 6.20 -27.10 9.50
CA TYR A 177 7.16 -25.98 9.53
C TYR A 177 6.58 -24.79 10.31
N ILE A 178 7.40 -24.17 11.16
CA ILE A 178 7.01 -23.01 11.97
C ILE A 178 7.63 -21.72 11.41
N GLY A 179 8.92 -21.76 11.09
CA GLY A 179 9.71 -20.59 10.68
C GLY A 179 11.19 -20.74 10.99
N GLY A 180 12.06 -20.10 10.20
CA GLY A 180 13.51 -20.23 10.34
C GLY A 180 13.97 -21.68 10.15
N LEU A 181 14.64 -22.25 11.15
CA LEU A 181 15.09 -23.65 11.14
C LEU A 181 14.13 -24.59 11.90
N TYR A 182 12.94 -24.11 12.29
CA TYR A 182 12.11 -24.76 13.30
C TYR A 182 10.86 -25.44 12.74
N PHE A 183 10.58 -26.61 13.29
CA PHE A 183 9.46 -27.50 12.98
C PHE A 183 8.76 -27.96 14.26
N THR A 184 7.53 -28.47 14.14
CA THR A 184 6.81 -29.10 15.26
C THR A 184 6.15 -30.41 14.83
N ASP A 185 6.17 -31.39 15.71
CA ASP A 185 5.42 -32.64 15.60
C ASP A 185 3.98 -32.53 16.14
N GLY A 186 3.58 -31.32 16.57
CA GLY A 186 2.30 -31.03 17.23
C GLY A 186 2.44 -30.82 18.74
N ASN A 187 3.52 -31.31 19.36
CA ASN A 187 3.79 -31.14 20.78
C ASN A 187 5.16 -30.52 21.03
N ASN A 188 6.21 -31.07 20.44
CA ASN A 188 7.59 -30.63 20.62
C ASN A 188 7.99 -29.64 19.53
N ILE A 189 8.97 -28.80 19.85
CA ILE A 189 9.66 -27.95 18.88
C ILE A 189 10.99 -28.58 18.52
N LEU A 190 11.24 -28.74 17.23
CA LEU A 190 12.46 -29.31 16.67
C LEU A 190 13.18 -28.27 15.82
N SER A 191 14.51 -28.26 15.86
CA SER A 191 15.36 -27.60 14.88
C SER A 191 15.86 -28.62 13.86
N TYR A 192 15.96 -28.21 12.59
CA TYR A 192 16.56 -29.01 11.53
C TYR A 192 17.93 -28.48 11.16
N SER A 193 18.95 -29.36 11.15
CA SER A 193 20.29 -29.03 10.67
C SER A 193 20.48 -29.54 9.23
N LEU A 194 20.88 -28.65 8.33
CA LEU A 194 21.22 -29.01 6.96
C LEU A 194 22.54 -29.80 6.88
N ASP A 195 23.48 -29.53 7.78
CA ASP A 195 24.81 -30.17 7.74
C ASP A 195 24.75 -31.64 8.18
N THR A 196 23.87 -31.95 9.14
CA THR A 196 23.73 -33.31 9.69
C THR A 196 22.46 -34.02 9.22
N GLU A 197 21.59 -33.31 8.49
CA GLU A 197 20.28 -33.75 8.01
C GLU A 197 19.37 -34.33 9.09
N LYS A 198 19.50 -33.85 10.33
CA LYS A 198 18.78 -34.38 11.49
C LYS A 198 17.94 -33.32 12.18
N PHE A 199 16.79 -33.77 12.69
CA PHE A 199 15.99 -33.03 13.65
C PHE A 199 16.55 -33.19 15.06
N SER A 200 16.57 -32.11 15.82
CA SER A 200 16.95 -32.09 17.24
C SER A 200 15.90 -31.34 18.04
N ASN A 201 15.50 -31.85 19.20
CA ASN A 201 14.58 -31.14 20.08
C ASN A 201 15.22 -29.83 20.56
N ILE A 202 14.42 -28.78 20.64
CA ILE A 202 14.75 -27.59 21.40
C ILE A 202 14.42 -27.89 22.86
N PHE A 203 15.39 -27.67 23.73
CA PHE A 203 15.22 -27.86 25.17
C PHE A 203 14.99 -26.50 25.84
N ASP A 204 14.10 -26.52 26.83
CA ASP A 204 13.90 -25.42 27.76
C ASP A 204 15.15 -25.25 28.64
N SER A 205 15.66 -24.03 28.76
CA SER A 205 16.93 -23.77 29.47
C SER A 205 16.82 -23.91 30.99
N GLU A 206 15.62 -23.79 31.56
CA GLU A 206 15.40 -23.87 33.01
C GLU A 206 15.18 -25.31 33.47
N THR A 207 14.35 -26.06 32.72
CA THR A 207 13.95 -27.43 33.06
C THR A 207 14.82 -28.50 32.40
N GLY A 208 15.52 -28.17 31.31
CA GLY A 208 16.29 -29.13 30.51
C GLY A 208 15.43 -30.14 29.75
N LEU A 209 14.10 -29.97 29.75
CA LEU A 209 13.14 -30.83 29.06
C LEU A 209 12.86 -30.30 27.64
N ALA A 210 12.42 -31.19 26.75
CA ALA A 210 12.00 -30.80 25.41
C ALA A 210 10.85 -29.79 25.53
N LEU A 211 10.96 -28.68 24.82
CA LEU A 211 10.00 -27.60 24.94
C LEU A 211 8.69 -27.99 24.27
N GLN A 212 7.60 -28.00 25.06
CA GLN A 212 6.27 -28.40 24.60
C GLN A 212 5.39 -27.18 24.32
N CYS A 213 4.87 -27.09 23.09
CA CYS A 213 3.92 -26.08 22.67
C CYS A 213 3.13 -26.56 21.44
N THR A 214 1.81 -26.63 21.56
CA THR A 214 0.90 -27.05 20.49
C THR A 214 0.58 -25.90 19.53
N ASP A 215 0.47 -24.67 20.05
CA ASP A 215 0.24 -23.46 19.26
C ASP A 215 1.45 -22.52 19.28
N ILE A 216 2.38 -22.77 18.36
CA ILE A 216 3.64 -22.03 18.20
C ILE A 216 3.65 -21.18 16.93
N ALA A 217 4.19 -19.97 17.04
CA ALA A 217 4.39 -19.07 15.91
C ALA A 217 5.77 -18.39 15.94
N TYR A 218 6.26 -17.99 14.76
CA TYR A 218 7.56 -17.33 14.58
C TYR A 218 7.37 -15.82 14.36
N TYR A 219 7.86 -15.00 15.30
CA TYR A 219 7.75 -13.53 15.29
C TYR A 219 9.14 -12.90 15.38
N GLY A 220 9.57 -12.18 14.33
CA GLY A 220 10.80 -11.38 14.37
C GLY A 220 12.02 -12.16 14.84
N GLU A 221 12.24 -13.35 14.27
CA GLU A 221 13.29 -14.32 14.63
C GLU A 221 13.14 -15.06 15.96
N LYS A 222 12.05 -14.84 16.70
CA LYS A 222 11.76 -15.49 17.97
C LYS A 222 10.58 -16.46 17.82
N LEU A 223 10.58 -17.52 18.62
CA LEU A 223 9.43 -18.42 18.74
C LEU A 223 8.53 -17.92 19.87
N PHE A 224 7.23 -17.89 19.65
CA PHE A 224 6.23 -17.52 20.64
C PHE A 224 5.21 -18.64 20.80
N CYS A 225 5.10 -19.16 22.02
CA CYS A 225 4.12 -20.17 22.39
C CYS A 225 2.84 -19.51 22.87
N ARG A 226 1.73 -19.72 22.16
CA ARG A 226 0.41 -19.18 22.50
C ARG A 226 -0.25 -19.93 23.66
N ASP A 227 0.10 -21.20 23.88
CA ASP A 227 -0.41 -21.99 25.01
C ASP A 227 0.02 -21.40 26.35
N THR A 228 1.28 -20.98 26.45
CA THR A 228 1.86 -20.38 27.66
C THR A 228 1.90 -18.84 27.60
N MET A 229 1.66 -18.25 26.43
CA MET A 229 1.82 -16.83 26.13
C MET A 229 3.24 -16.32 26.45
N GLN A 230 4.25 -17.08 26.05
CA GLN A 230 5.66 -16.78 26.32
C GLN A 230 6.53 -16.96 25.07
N PHE A 231 7.61 -16.18 24.98
CA PHE A 231 8.66 -16.43 24.00
C PHE A 231 9.53 -17.60 24.45
N VAL A 232 9.92 -18.43 23.49
CA VAL A 232 10.67 -19.67 23.72
C VAL A 232 11.92 -19.72 22.85
N GLY A 233 12.98 -20.37 23.34
CA GLY A 233 14.26 -20.52 22.63
C GLY A 233 15.39 -19.61 23.15
N PRO A 234 16.58 -19.64 22.50
CA PRO A 234 17.83 -19.08 23.03
C PRO A 234 17.86 -17.54 23.10
N LYS A 235 16.97 -16.87 22.35
CA LYS A 235 16.80 -15.41 22.40
C LYS A 235 15.44 -15.11 23.02
N THR A 236 15.40 -15.01 24.35
CA THR A 236 14.19 -14.62 25.07
C THR A 236 13.82 -13.16 24.78
N SER A 237 12.58 -12.80 25.08
CA SER A 237 12.14 -11.40 25.03
C SER A 237 12.58 -10.68 26.29
N ASP A 238 12.89 -9.37 26.20
CA ASP A 238 13.12 -8.50 27.37
C ASP A 238 11.85 -8.29 28.21
N ILE A 239 10.69 -8.76 27.72
CA ILE A 239 9.38 -8.60 28.35
C ILE A 239 9.27 -9.57 29.52
N ARG A 240 9.26 -9.01 30.75
CA ARG A 240 9.14 -9.77 32.01
C ARG A 240 7.69 -9.95 32.49
N GLU A 241 6.74 -9.28 31.83
CA GLU A 241 5.32 -9.38 32.17
C GLU A 241 4.63 -10.49 31.38
N LYS A 242 3.53 -11.00 31.95
CA LYS A 242 2.64 -11.92 31.25
C LYS A 242 2.13 -11.26 29.97
N ILE A 243 2.33 -11.90 28.83
CA ILE A 243 1.81 -11.41 27.55
C ILE A 243 0.33 -11.75 27.46
N LEU A 244 -0.50 -10.75 27.16
CA LEU A 244 -1.96 -10.89 27.01
C LEU A 244 -2.35 -11.09 25.56
N ALA A 245 -1.67 -10.40 24.64
CA ALA A 245 -1.88 -10.51 23.21
C ALA A 245 -0.64 -10.11 22.43
N ILE A 246 -0.54 -10.61 21.19
CA ILE A 246 0.47 -10.22 20.21
C ILE A 246 -0.22 -10.00 18.87
N ASN A 247 0.03 -8.84 18.26
CA ASN A 247 -0.46 -8.48 16.93
C ASN A 247 0.68 -7.85 16.12
N ASP A 248 1.16 -8.57 15.11
CA ASP A 248 2.37 -8.22 14.35
C ASP A 248 3.59 -8.02 15.27
N ARG A 249 4.05 -6.77 15.44
CA ARG A 249 5.16 -6.41 16.34
C ARG A 249 4.67 -5.83 17.68
N ILE A 250 3.37 -5.65 17.87
CA ILE A 250 2.83 -5.07 19.11
C ILE A 250 2.55 -6.20 20.10
N ILE A 251 3.12 -6.07 21.29
CA ILE A 251 2.95 -7.03 22.38
C ILE A 251 2.27 -6.32 23.54
N LEU A 252 1.14 -6.84 23.98
CA LEU A 252 0.37 -6.26 25.08
C LEU A 252 0.59 -7.05 26.37
N THR A 253 0.78 -6.32 27.47
CA THR A 253 0.86 -6.87 28.82
C THR A 253 -0.13 -6.13 29.75
N PRO A 254 -0.31 -6.59 31.01
CA PRO A 254 -1.22 -5.95 31.97
C PRO A 254 -0.88 -4.51 32.34
N LYS A 255 0.31 -4.01 32.02
CA LYS A 255 0.68 -2.61 32.31
C LYS A 255 1.20 -1.85 31.09
N TYR A 256 1.70 -2.57 30.08
CA TYR A 256 2.39 -1.95 28.97
C TYR A 256 1.93 -2.45 27.61
N ILE A 257 2.10 -1.57 26.63
CA ILE A 257 2.13 -1.92 25.21
C ILE A 257 3.60 -1.85 24.79
N TYR A 258 4.17 -2.93 24.28
CA TYR A 258 5.54 -2.99 23.79
C TYR A 258 5.58 -2.94 22.27
N ASN A 259 6.57 -2.22 21.74
CA ASN A 259 6.92 -2.28 20.33
C ASN A 259 8.06 -3.28 20.11
N GLY A 260 7.80 -4.32 19.33
CA GLY A 260 8.79 -5.31 18.91
C GLY A 260 9.66 -4.84 17.74
N ASP A 261 9.46 -3.63 17.21
CA ASP A 261 10.31 -3.04 16.18
C ASP A 261 11.59 -2.44 16.76
N ASN A 262 12.66 -3.24 16.76
CA ASN A 262 13.98 -2.81 17.21
C ASN A 262 14.69 -1.83 16.25
N SER A 263 14.09 -1.49 15.10
CA SER A 263 14.74 -0.70 14.05
C SER A 263 14.59 0.82 14.19
N ASN A 264 13.78 1.32 15.14
CA ASN A 264 13.60 2.77 15.33
C ASN A 264 13.31 3.14 16.81
N THR A 265 13.88 4.25 17.27
CA THR A 265 14.03 4.65 18.68
C THR A 265 12.88 5.46 19.28
N SER A 266 11.80 5.72 18.55
CA SER A 266 10.79 6.69 19.01
C SER A 266 9.95 6.22 20.19
N TRP A 267 9.73 4.91 20.38
CA TRP A 267 9.20 4.36 21.64
C TRP A 267 9.45 2.85 21.74
N LYS A 268 9.78 2.39 22.95
CA LYS A 268 10.01 0.97 23.25
C LYS A 268 8.79 0.32 23.92
N TYR A 269 8.11 1.09 24.77
CA TYR A 269 6.90 0.69 25.46
C TYR A 269 6.06 1.91 25.87
N PHE A 270 4.76 1.73 26.07
CA PHE A 270 3.85 2.70 26.65
C PHE A 270 3.16 2.11 27.87
N GLU A 271 3.18 2.83 28.99
CA GLU A 271 2.36 2.53 30.15
C GLU A 271 0.99 3.19 29.97
N TYR A 272 -0.10 2.42 30.04
CA TYR A 272 -1.44 3.01 29.95
C TYR A 272 -1.89 3.44 31.35
N GLY A 273 -1.95 4.76 31.59
CA GLY A 273 -2.06 5.36 32.92
C GLY A 273 -3.39 5.18 33.66
N THR A 274 -4.45 4.67 33.03
CA THR A 274 -5.76 4.46 33.69
C THR A 274 -6.52 3.28 33.10
N GLY A 275 -6.69 2.22 33.89
CA GLY A 275 -7.62 1.12 33.60
C GLY A 275 -6.99 -0.02 32.79
N THR A 276 -7.17 -1.25 33.28
CA THR A 276 -6.89 -2.49 32.55
C THR A 276 -7.54 -2.44 31.18
N LEU A 277 -6.77 -2.68 30.12
CA LEU A 277 -7.31 -2.79 28.77
C LEU A 277 -8.16 -4.07 28.68
N GLU A 278 -9.49 -3.93 28.75
CA GLU A 278 -10.42 -5.07 28.83
C GLU A 278 -10.50 -5.88 27.52
N SER A 279 -10.27 -5.23 26.37
CA SER A 279 -10.30 -5.87 25.05
C SER A 279 -8.94 -5.75 24.32
N PRO A 280 -8.02 -6.70 24.53
CA PRO A 280 -6.69 -6.69 23.92
C PRO A 280 -6.69 -6.83 22.39
N LYS A 281 -7.83 -7.21 21.80
CA LYS A 281 -8.00 -7.36 20.34
C LYS A 281 -8.23 -6.03 19.61
N ALA A 282 -8.47 -4.94 20.34
CA ALA A 282 -8.75 -3.62 19.78
C ALA A 282 -7.49 -2.78 19.51
N VAL A 283 -6.30 -3.21 19.96
CA VAL A 283 -5.09 -2.38 19.83
C VAL A 283 -4.50 -2.51 18.43
N VAL A 284 -4.33 -1.35 17.79
CA VAL A 284 -3.68 -1.18 16.48
C VAL A 284 -2.60 -0.11 16.58
N HIS A 285 -1.76 0.04 15.55
CA HIS A 285 -0.77 1.12 15.49
C HIS A 285 -0.89 1.94 14.21
N ILE A 286 -0.58 3.23 14.30
CA ILE A 286 -0.54 4.16 13.18
C ILE A 286 0.71 5.01 13.31
N ASN A 287 1.58 5.02 12.30
CA ASN A 287 2.90 5.65 12.36
C ASN A 287 3.66 5.23 13.62
N LYS A 288 3.59 3.94 13.92
CA LYS A 288 4.09 3.29 15.13
C LYS A 288 3.41 3.73 16.42
N ILE A 289 2.46 4.66 16.47
CA ILE A 289 1.79 5.05 17.73
C ILE A 289 0.62 4.09 17.99
N PRO A 290 0.43 3.56 19.21
CA PRO A 290 -0.69 2.67 19.52
C PRO A 290 -2.01 3.43 19.69
N TYR A 291 -3.08 2.82 19.15
CA TYR A 291 -4.46 3.27 19.23
C TYR A 291 -5.36 2.11 19.67
N ILE A 292 -6.44 2.44 20.34
CA ILE A 292 -7.52 1.53 20.68
C ILE A 292 -8.65 1.73 19.68
N PHE A 293 -9.03 0.67 18.98
CA PHE A 293 -10.16 0.66 18.05
C PHE A 293 -11.40 0.06 18.70
N GLU A 294 -12.38 0.90 19.00
CA GLU A 294 -13.65 0.45 19.56
C GLU A 294 -14.83 1.09 18.82
N LYS A 295 -15.78 0.25 18.39
CA LYS A 295 -17.04 0.68 17.74
C LYS A 295 -16.82 1.68 16.58
N GLY A 296 -15.79 1.46 15.76
CA GLY A 296 -15.48 2.32 14.62
C GLY A 296 -14.66 3.57 14.97
N ILE A 297 -14.19 3.71 16.21
CA ILE A 297 -13.45 4.89 16.70
C ILE A 297 -12.04 4.48 17.10
N LEU A 298 -11.03 5.18 16.55
CA LEU A 298 -9.63 5.08 17.00
C LEU A 298 -9.35 6.13 18.07
N THR A 299 -8.96 5.68 19.25
CA THR A 299 -8.57 6.53 20.38
C THR A 299 -7.07 6.33 20.66
N PRO A 300 -6.23 7.37 20.62
CA PRO A 300 -4.82 7.24 20.94
C PRO A 300 -4.64 6.85 22.41
N VAL A 301 -3.68 5.97 22.68
CA VAL A 301 -3.36 5.54 24.05
C VAL A 301 -2.71 6.67 24.85
N ASP A 302 -1.92 7.53 24.19
CA ASP A 302 -1.32 8.72 24.79
C ASP A 302 -2.05 10.00 24.34
N LYS A 303 -2.50 10.81 25.31
CA LYS A 303 -3.21 12.07 25.05
C LYS A 303 -2.27 13.27 24.90
N THR A 304 -0.97 13.11 25.18
CA THR A 304 -0.05 14.25 25.33
C THR A 304 0.56 14.76 24.02
N ASP A 305 0.58 13.95 22.94
CA ASP A 305 1.20 14.31 21.65
C ASP A 305 0.28 14.11 20.43
N ILE A 306 -0.98 14.54 20.51
CA ILE A 306 -1.91 14.47 19.36
C ILE A 306 -1.83 15.77 18.54
N THR A 307 -0.87 15.87 17.63
CA THR A 307 -0.80 17.02 16.68
C THR A 307 -1.07 16.67 15.22
N THR A 308 -1.20 15.39 14.84
CA THR A 308 -1.16 15.04 13.40
C THR A 308 -2.33 14.24 12.85
N ILE A 309 -3.17 13.61 13.67
CA ILE A 309 -4.34 12.87 13.17
C ILE A 309 -5.57 13.28 13.95
N SER A 310 -6.43 14.09 13.33
CA SER A 310 -7.74 14.41 13.90
C SER A 310 -8.51 13.11 14.10
N PRO A 311 -9.00 12.80 15.32
CA PRO A 311 -9.85 11.65 15.55
C PRO A 311 -11.17 11.90 14.82
N GLN A 312 -11.26 11.46 13.56
CA GLN A 312 -12.52 11.41 12.86
C GLN A 312 -13.40 10.34 13.53
N SER A 313 -14.66 10.70 13.78
CA SER A 313 -15.63 9.87 14.50
C SER A 313 -16.21 8.72 13.67
N ASP A 314 -15.98 8.70 12.35
CA ASP A 314 -16.34 7.57 11.48
C ASP A 314 -15.13 7.19 10.62
N TRP A 315 -14.42 6.14 11.05
CA TRP A 315 -13.33 5.55 10.28
C TRP A 315 -13.80 4.79 9.04
N GLY A 316 -15.10 4.79 8.77
CA GLY A 316 -15.69 4.19 7.60
C GLY A 316 -15.65 2.67 7.63
N MET A 317 -15.48 2.07 8.82
CA MET A 317 -15.44 0.64 9.12
C MET A 317 -16.12 0.37 10.47
N GLU A 318 -16.84 -0.75 10.57
CA GLU A 318 -17.51 -1.21 11.80
C GLU A 318 -16.57 -2.09 12.64
N SER A 319 -15.71 -2.87 11.98
CA SER A 319 -14.69 -3.72 12.59
C SER A 319 -13.34 -3.55 11.88
N LEU A 320 -12.24 -3.77 12.63
CA LEU A 320 -10.90 -3.92 12.07
C LEU A 320 -10.45 -5.38 12.25
N SER A 321 -9.94 -5.96 11.18
CA SER A 321 -9.36 -7.30 11.18
C SER A 321 -7.83 -7.22 11.23
N GLN A 322 -7.23 -6.27 10.50
CA GLN A 322 -5.78 -6.11 10.41
C GLN A 322 -5.40 -4.65 10.20
N VAL A 323 -4.20 -4.31 10.67
CA VAL A 323 -3.52 -3.04 10.36
C VAL A 323 -2.09 -3.36 9.93
N LYS A 324 -1.63 -2.69 8.86
CA LYS A 324 -0.30 -2.89 8.26
C LYS A 324 0.35 -1.54 8.01
N GLU A 325 1.65 -1.44 8.30
CA GLU A 325 2.46 -0.31 7.86
C GLU A 325 3.39 -0.72 6.72
N ILE A 326 3.33 0.00 5.60
CA ILE A 326 4.16 -0.25 4.42
C ILE A 326 4.67 1.09 3.89
N ASP A 327 5.98 1.27 3.80
CA ASP A 327 6.65 2.47 3.25
C ASP A 327 6.11 3.80 3.82
N GLY A 328 5.85 3.87 5.13
CA GLY A 328 5.33 5.07 5.80
C GLY A 328 3.83 5.30 5.65
N GLU A 329 3.09 4.33 5.12
CA GLU A 329 1.64 4.38 4.96
C GLU A 329 0.97 3.35 5.86
N THR A 330 -0.19 3.71 6.41
CA THR A 330 -0.97 2.81 7.27
C THR A 330 -2.18 2.28 6.50
N ILE A 331 -2.28 0.95 6.39
CA ILE A 331 -3.35 0.24 5.71
C ILE A 331 -4.21 -0.48 6.74
N PHE A 332 -5.49 -0.15 6.75
CA PHE A 332 -6.52 -0.76 7.55
C PHE A 332 -7.31 -1.74 6.69
N LEU A 333 -7.59 -2.90 7.25
CA LEU A 333 -8.48 -3.90 6.71
C LEU A 333 -9.57 -4.20 7.74
N GLY A 334 -10.81 -4.29 7.27
CA GLY A 334 -11.94 -4.43 8.15
C GLY A 334 -13.22 -4.75 7.41
N GLU A 335 -14.35 -4.57 8.07
CA GLU A 335 -15.68 -4.74 7.49
C GLU A 335 -16.54 -3.49 7.69
N LYS A 336 -17.45 -3.24 6.74
CA LYS A 336 -18.55 -2.28 6.87
C LYS A 336 -19.77 -2.85 6.16
N GLN A 337 -20.93 -2.87 6.81
CA GLN A 337 -22.18 -3.32 6.20
C GLN A 337 -22.09 -4.72 5.56
N GLY A 338 -21.32 -5.62 6.16
CA GLY A 338 -21.13 -6.98 5.65
C GLY A 338 -20.23 -7.11 4.43
N GLN A 339 -19.49 -6.06 4.06
CA GLN A 339 -18.49 -6.10 3.00
C GLN A 339 -17.09 -5.83 3.57
N GLY A 340 -16.11 -6.54 3.04
CA GLY A 340 -14.70 -6.32 3.34
C GLY A 340 -14.29 -4.97 2.77
N LYS A 341 -13.53 -4.21 3.55
CA LYS A 341 -13.10 -2.87 3.18
C LYS A 341 -11.63 -2.65 3.52
N PHE A 342 -10.97 -1.82 2.72
CA PHE A 342 -9.66 -1.30 3.06
C PHE A 342 -9.66 0.23 3.12
N ARG A 343 -8.76 0.79 3.94
CA ARG A 343 -8.45 2.22 3.99
C ARG A 343 -6.94 2.38 4.07
N ILE A 344 -6.40 3.30 3.31
CA ILE A 344 -4.97 3.59 3.23
C ILE A 344 -4.80 5.05 3.63
N LEU A 345 -4.00 5.29 4.66
CA LEU A 345 -3.62 6.62 5.10
C LEU A 345 -2.17 6.86 4.68
N ASP A 346 -1.94 7.93 3.94
CA ASP A 346 -0.61 8.52 3.80
C ASP A 346 -0.58 9.92 4.43
N ALA A 347 0.56 10.61 4.36
CA ALA A 347 0.76 11.90 5.00
C ALA A 347 -0.15 13.02 4.43
N GLU A 348 -0.68 12.86 3.22
CA GLU A 348 -1.39 13.92 2.49
C GLU A 348 -2.88 13.60 2.28
N LYS A 349 -3.20 12.33 2.05
CA LYS A 349 -4.49 11.86 1.55
C LYS A 349 -4.87 10.51 2.14
N GLN A 350 -6.13 10.19 1.94
CA GLN A 350 -6.72 8.94 2.38
C GLN A 350 -7.42 8.30 1.19
N TYR A 351 -7.24 6.98 1.07
CA TYR A 351 -7.83 6.19 0.00
C TYR A 351 -8.60 5.04 0.62
N SER A 352 -9.65 4.59 -0.06
CA SER A 352 -10.42 3.43 0.41
C SER A 352 -11.07 2.73 -0.75
N GLY A 353 -11.37 1.45 -0.55
CA GLY A 353 -12.12 0.65 -1.50
C GLY A 353 -12.82 -0.51 -0.79
N ILE A 354 -13.74 -1.12 -1.51
CA ILE A 354 -14.57 -2.22 -1.02
C ILE A 354 -14.19 -3.47 -1.81
N PHE A 355 -14.07 -4.59 -1.12
CA PHE A 355 -13.86 -5.90 -1.72
C PHE A 355 -15.21 -6.55 -2.07
N ASP A 356 -15.18 -7.50 -3.01
CA ASP A 356 -16.33 -8.35 -3.35
C ASP A 356 -16.51 -9.54 -2.40
N PHE A 357 -15.76 -9.57 -1.29
CA PHE A 357 -15.87 -10.54 -0.20
C PHE A 357 -15.96 -9.84 1.15
N LYS A 358 -16.37 -10.58 2.18
CA LYS A 358 -16.59 -10.04 3.54
C LYS A 358 -15.33 -10.13 4.43
N ASP A 359 -14.80 -11.33 4.63
CA ASP A 359 -13.75 -11.58 5.62
C ASP A 359 -12.37 -11.09 5.16
N THR A 360 -11.84 -10.10 5.87
CA THR A 360 -10.52 -9.49 5.60
C THR A 360 -9.40 -10.02 6.51
N THR A 361 -9.67 -11.01 7.37
CA THR A 361 -8.71 -11.53 8.37
C THR A 361 -7.48 -12.20 7.74
N ASN A 362 -7.65 -12.83 6.57
CA ASN A 362 -6.58 -13.55 5.87
C ASN A 362 -6.06 -12.82 4.63
N VAL A 363 -6.29 -11.51 4.52
CA VAL A 363 -5.78 -10.70 3.43
C VAL A 363 -4.32 -10.34 3.69
N MET A 364 -3.42 -10.72 2.79
CA MET A 364 -2.05 -10.20 2.77
C MET A 364 -1.97 -8.98 1.87
N VAL A 365 -1.19 -7.97 2.27
CA VAL A 365 -1.00 -6.73 1.51
C VAL A 365 0.48 -6.53 1.19
N ARG A 366 0.78 -6.16 -0.05
CA ARG A 366 2.10 -5.71 -0.48
C ARG A 366 1.97 -4.43 -1.30
N LYS A 367 3.01 -3.61 -1.29
CA LYS A 367 3.15 -2.45 -2.17
C LYS A 367 4.22 -2.73 -3.21
N LEU A 368 3.94 -2.41 -4.46
CA LEU A 368 4.85 -2.59 -5.58
C LEU A 368 4.63 -1.47 -6.58
N ASN A 369 5.69 -0.75 -6.95
CA ASN A 369 5.67 0.34 -7.95
C ASN A 369 4.51 1.36 -7.77
N GLY A 370 4.11 1.64 -6.53
CA GLY A 370 3.05 2.57 -6.19
C GLY A 370 1.61 2.01 -6.19
N ALA A 371 1.43 0.72 -6.47
CA ALA A 371 0.15 0.03 -6.31
C ALA A 371 0.18 -0.94 -5.11
N TYR A 372 -1.01 -1.24 -4.60
CA TYR A 372 -1.24 -2.22 -3.53
C TYR A 372 -1.78 -3.49 -4.12
N ILE A 373 -1.21 -4.61 -3.69
CA ILE A 373 -1.58 -5.95 -4.10
C ILE A 373 -2.15 -6.62 -2.86
N PHE A 374 -3.45 -6.90 -2.91
CA PHE A 374 -4.16 -7.63 -1.87
C PHE A 374 -4.34 -9.07 -2.32
N THR A 375 -3.91 -10.03 -1.52
CA THR A 375 -4.12 -11.45 -1.82
C THR A 375 -4.89 -12.10 -0.68
N THR A 376 -6.00 -12.74 -1.02
CA THR A 376 -6.75 -13.66 -0.14
C THR A 376 -6.27 -15.09 -0.41
N PRO A 377 -6.75 -16.09 0.35
CA PRO A 377 -6.51 -17.49 0.00
C PRO A 377 -7.04 -17.89 -1.39
N GLU A 378 -8.02 -17.15 -1.94
CA GLU A 378 -8.77 -17.53 -3.13
C GLU A 378 -8.62 -16.59 -4.35
N ALA A 379 -8.11 -15.37 -4.12
CA ALA A 379 -8.10 -14.31 -5.12
C ALA A 379 -6.94 -13.33 -4.89
N ALA A 380 -6.62 -12.56 -5.93
CA ALA A 380 -5.69 -11.44 -5.85
C ALA A 380 -6.29 -10.19 -6.49
N TYR A 381 -5.95 -9.03 -5.94
CA TYR A 381 -6.49 -7.74 -6.33
C TYR A 381 -5.37 -6.71 -6.41
N ILE A 382 -5.51 -5.74 -7.31
CA ILE A 382 -4.62 -4.58 -7.44
C ILE A 382 -5.43 -3.31 -7.23
N TYR A 383 -4.89 -2.41 -6.41
CA TYR A 383 -5.40 -1.07 -6.20
C TYR A 383 -4.31 -0.04 -6.47
N TYR A 384 -4.58 0.94 -7.32
CA TYR A 384 -3.74 2.12 -7.46
C TYR A 384 -4.29 3.23 -6.58
N LYS A 385 -3.41 4.04 -5.96
CA LYS A 385 -3.84 5.19 -5.18
C LYS A 385 -4.76 6.11 -5.99
N GLY A 386 -5.92 6.42 -5.42
CA GLY A 386 -6.92 7.28 -6.05
C GLY A 386 -7.75 6.60 -7.14
N ALA A 387 -7.47 5.33 -7.47
CA ALA A 387 -8.33 4.57 -8.37
C ALA A 387 -9.75 4.51 -7.82
N LYS A 388 -10.71 4.59 -8.74
CA LYS A 388 -12.13 4.47 -8.41
C LYS A 388 -12.45 3.07 -7.88
N ASP A 389 -11.87 2.07 -8.54
CA ASP A 389 -12.18 0.67 -8.31
C ASP A 389 -10.90 -0.12 -7.99
N ILE A 390 -11.05 -1.13 -7.15
CA ILE A 390 -10.04 -2.18 -6.98
C ILE A 390 -10.24 -3.25 -8.07
N VAL A 391 -9.16 -3.71 -8.70
CA VAL A 391 -9.22 -4.64 -9.82
C VAL A 391 -8.88 -6.05 -9.34
N LYS A 392 -9.82 -6.99 -9.45
CA LYS A 392 -9.55 -8.42 -9.25
C LYS A 392 -8.75 -8.97 -10.42
N ILE A 393 -7.58 -9.55 -10.14
CA ILE A 393 -6.61 -10.01 -11.14
C ILE A 393 -6.46 -11.54 -11.18
N LEU A 394 -6.77 -12.22 -10.08
CA LEU A 394 -6.87 -13.68 -10.00
C LEU A 394 -8.11 -14.03 -9.19
N ASP A 395 -8.79 -15.09 -9.60
CA ASP A 395 -10.04 -15.54 -8.97
C ASP A 395 -10.15 -17.06 -9.01
N ASN A 396 -10.79 -17.63 -8.00
CA ASN A 396 -10.98 -19.07 -7.84
C ASN A 396 -9.68 -19.88 -8.00
N VAL A 397 -8.63 -19.42 -7.30
CA VAL A 397 -7.30 -20.05 -7.26
C VAL A 397 -6.87 -20.23 -5.82
N LYS A 398 -6.08 -21.25 -5.48
CA LYS A 398 -5.51 -21.35 -4.14
C LYS A 398 -4.19 -20.59 -4.08
N ILE A 399 -4.22 -19.33 -3.64
CA ILE A 399 -3.00 -18.52 -3.48
C ILE A 399 -2.11 -19.19 -2.44
N VAL A 400 -0.87 -19.48 -2.83
CA VAL A 400 0.14 -20.04 -1.93
C VAL A 400 0.91 -18.91 -1.26
N ARG A 401 1.47 -18.00 -2.06
CA ARG A 401 2.27 -16.87 -1.57
C ARG A 401 2.54 -15.85 -2.66
N MET A 402 2.75 -14.60 -2.27
CA MET A 402 3.39 -13.59 -3.11
C MET A 402 4.85 -13.38 -2.68
N VAL A 403 5.76 -13.41 -3.65
CA VAL A 403 7.20 -13.17 -3.48
C VAL A 403 7.67 -12.15 -4.52
N ASN A 404 8.22 -11.02 -4.07
CA ASN A 404 8.52 -9.87 -4.92
C ASN A 404 7.30 -9.46 -5.77
N SER A 405 7.41 -9.46 -7.09
CA SER A 405 6.31 -9.20 -8.03
C SER A 405 5.52 -10.43 -8.45
N THR A 406 5.89 -11.62 -7.95
CA THR A 406 5.33 -12.89 -8.42
C THR A 406 4.31 -13.44 -7.43
N ILE A 407 3.10 -13.74 -7.91
CA ILE A 407 2.07 -14.46 -7.18
C ILE A 407 2.15 -15.94 -7.55
N LEU A 408 2.29 -16.79 -6.54
CA LEU A 408 2.33 -18.24 -6.66
C LEU A 408 1.01 -18.81 -6.16
N PHE A 409 0.40 -19.68 -6.95
CA PHE A 409 -0.92 -20.24 -6.62
C PHE A 409 -1.10 -21.61 -7.23
N ASN A 410 -2.07 -22.36 -6.71
CA ASN A 410 -2.49 -23.63 -7.25
C ASN A 410 -3.84 -23.50 -7.96
N LYS A 411 -3.97 -24.15 -9.10
CA LYS A 411 -5.22 -24.30 -9.84
C LYS A 411 -5.23 -25.67 -10.50
N GLU A 412 -6.35 -26.40 -10.44
CA GLU A 412 -6.48 -27.69 -11.17
C GLU A 412 -5.34 -28.68 -10.88
N GLY A 413 -4.87 -28.75 -9.62
CA GLY A 413 -3.83 -29.68 -9.20
C GLY A 413 -2.40 -29.35 -9.65
N LYS A 414 -2.17 -28.18 -10.26
CA LYS A 414 -0.83 -27.70 -10.65
C LYS A 414 -0.50 -26.39 -9.93
N SER A 415 0.78 -26.14 -9.72
CA SER A 415 1.27 -24.84 -9.24
C SER A 415 1.61 -23.94 -10.41
N TYR A 416 1.27 -22.67 -10.27
CA TYR A 416 1.46 -21.61 -11.25
C TYR A 416 2.17 -20.42 -10.61
N LYS A 417 2.80 -19.62 -11.46
CA LYS A 417 3.28 -18.29 -11.12
C LYS A 417 2.70 -17.25 -12.08
N VAL A 418 2.43 -16.06 -11.56
CA VAL A 418 2.13 -14.84 -12.34
C VAL A 418 3.11 -13.79 -11.90
N ASP A 419 3.91 -13.25 -12.82
CA ASP A 419 4.74 -12.07 -12.56
C ASP A 419 3.95 -10.82 -12.97
N LEU A 420 3.70 -9.93 -12.01
CA LEU A 420 2.92 -8.72 -12.26
C LEU A 420 3.71 -7.66 -13.05
N LEU A 421 5.05 -7.72 -13.07
CA LEU A 421 5.90 -6.72 -13.72
C LEU A 421 6.41 -7.14 -15.10
N ARG A 422 6.44 -8.44 -15.40
CA ARG A 422 6.94 -8.96 -16.68
C ARG A 422 5.79 -9.47 -17.53
N ARG A 423 5.79 -9.06 -18.79
CA ARG A 423 5.05 -9.77 -19.83
C ARG A 423 5.80 -11.06 -20.12
N ALA A 424 5.12 -12.21 -20.17
CA ALA A 424 5.75 -13.36 -20.80
C ALA A 424 5.96 -12.98 -22.27
N LEU A 425 7.22 -12.96 -22.73
CA LEU A 425 7.46 -12.78 -24.16
C LEU A 425 6.83 -14.00 -24.87
N PRO A 426 6.06 -13.78 -25.95
CA PRO A 426 5.49 -14.87 -26.73
C PRO A 426 6.56 -15.78 -27.34
#